data_AF-A0A7V5SC00-F1
#
_entry.id   AF-A0A7V5SC00-F1
#
_cell.length_a   1.000
_cell.length_b   1.000
_cell.length_c   1.000
_cell.angle_alpha   90.00
_cell.angle_beta   90.00
_cell.angle_gamma   90.00
#
_symmetry.space_group_name_H-M   'P 1'
#
loop_
_entity.id
_entity.type
_entity.pdbx_description
1 polymer ?
#
loop_
_entity_poly.entity_id
_entity_poly.type
_entity_poly.pdbx_seq_one_letter_code
_entity_poly.pdbx_strand_id
1 'polypeptide(L)'
;MAMLSRLTPLLRSADFTRPEFFFNRELSWLEFNARVLEESLHKVHPLLSRARFLSIFYSNLDEFFMIRVAGIKEQIRAGVRQRGADGLTPRQTLQRIRERVRELLAHAERIF
;
A
#
# COMPACT_ATOMS: atom_id res chain seq x y z
N MET A 1 39.14 7.95 14.19
CA MET A 1 39.15 7.69 12.71
C MET A 1 39.37 6.21 12.32
N ALA A 2 39.48 5.23 13.25
CA ALA A 2 39.72 3.82 12.89
C ALA A 2 38.47 2.91 12.88
N MET A 3 37.29 3.44 13.23
CA MET A 3 36.04 2.66 13.33
C MET A 3 35.22 2.68 12.03
N LEU A 4 35.32 3.76 11.23
CA LEU A 4 34.66 3.90 9.93
C LEU A 4 35.30 3.03 8.83
N SER A 5 36.57 2.64 8.95
CA SER A 5 37.25 1.81 7.94
C SER A 5 36.89 0.31 8.00
N ARG A 6 36.24 -0.13 9.09
CA ARG A 6 35.76 -1.52 9.27
C ARG A 6 34.33 -1.73 8.76
N LEU A 7 33.58 -0.65 8.50
CA LEU A 7 32.22 -0.72 7.94
C LEU A 7 32.22 -0.80 6.41
N THR A 8 33.28 -0.32 5.76
CA THR A 8 33.44 -0.30 4.30
C THR A 8 33.38 -1.67 3.61
N PRO A 9 33.94 -2.76 4.18
CA PRO A 9 33.80 -4.11 3.60
C PRO A 9 32.42 -4.73 3.82
N LEU A 10 31.76 -4.44 4.95
CA LEU A 10 30.47 -5.02 5.33
C LEU A 10 29.30 -4.46 4.49
N LEU A 11 29.39 -3.21 4.06
CA LEU A 11 28.41 -2.61 3.14
C LEU A 11 28.59 -3.04 1.67
N ARG A 12 29.76 -3.59 1.30
CA ARG A 12 30.01 -4.07 -0.08
C ARG A 12 29.41 -5.45 -0.37
N SER A 13 29.09 -6.25 0.65
CA SER A 13 28.57 -7.62 0.49
C SER A 13 27.06 -7.75 0.76
N ALA A 14 26.42 -6.72 1.27
CA ALA A 14 24.97 -6.71 1.50
C ALA A 14 24.23 -6.39 0.19
N ASP A 15 23.56 -7.38 -0.38
CA ASP A 15 22.67 -7.19 -1.53
C ASP A 15 21.35 -6.53 -1.08
N PHE A 16 21.27 -5.21 -1.22
CA PHE A 16 20.08 -4.42 -0.91
C PHE A 16 19.01 -4.43 -2.02
N THR A 17 19.15 -5.24 -3.06
CA THR A 17 18.17 -5.35 -4.16
C THR A 17 17.16 -6.48 -3.96
N ARG A 18 17.32 -7.24 -2.87
CA ARG A 18 16.46 -8.36 -2.51
C ARG A 18 15.01 -7.93 -2.31
N PRO A 19 14.03 -8.56 -3.01
CA PRO A 19 12.63 -8.15 -2.95
C PRO A 19 11.99 -8.11 -1.57
N GLU A 20 12.43 -8.95 -0.66
CA GLU A 20 11.98 -9.01 0.73
C GLU A 20 12.28 -7.75 1.55
N PHE A 21 13.15 -6.86 1.06
CA PHE A 21 13.42 -5.57 1.70
C PHE A 21 12.48 -4.46 1.24
N PHE A 22 11.60 -4.73 0.28
CA PHE A 22 10.69 -3.73 -0.29
C PHE A 22 9.23 -4.09 -0.03
N PHE A 23 8.46 -3.07 0.34
CA PHE A 23 7.01 -3.15 0.32
C PHE A 23 6.48 -2.72 -1.05
N ASN A 24 5.40 -3.37 -1.50
CA ASN A 24 4.70 -2.93 -2.68
C ASN A 24 4.08 -1.55 -2.44
N ARG A 25 4.41 -0.58 -3.30
CA ARG A 25 3.93 0.81 -3.20
C ARG A 25 2.41 0.93 -3.08
N GLU A 26 1.68 0.13 -3.87
CA GLU A 26 0.22 0.23 -3.96
C GLU A 26 -0.46 -0.43 -2.75
N LEU A 27 0.11 -1.52 -2.24
CA LEU A 27 -0.35 -2.10 -0.97
C LEU A 27 -0.01 -1.19 0.21
N SER A 28 1.16 -0.57 0.23
CA SER A 28 1.51 0.43 1.27
C SER A 28 0.55 1.63 1.25
N TRP A 29 0.05 2.02 0.08
CA TRP A 29 -0.98 3.06 -0.03
C TRP A 29 -2.30 2.58 0.59
N LEU A 30 -2.71 1.33 0.37
CA LEU A 30 -3.90 0.77 1.01
C LEU A 30 -3.76 0.70 2.53
N GLU A 31 -2.58 0.38 3.08
CA GLU A 31 -2.35 0.40 4.53
C GLU A 31 -2.36 1.82 5.12
N PHE A 32 -1.98 2.84 4.33
CA PHE A 32 -2.24 4.22 4.72
C PHE A 32 -3.75 4.49 4.81
N ASN A 33 -4.52 4.10 3.80
CA ASN A 33 -5.97 4.32 3.82
C ASN A 33 -6.68 3.48 4.89
N ALA A 34 -6.13 2.32 5.25
CA ALA A 34 -6.60 1.51 6.39
C ALA A 34 -6.53 2.30 7.71
N ARG A 35 -5.44 3.04 7.93
CA ARG A 35 -5.31 3.92 9.11
C ARG A 35 -6.31 5.07 9.10
N VAL A 36 -6.65 5.61 7.92
CA VAL A 36 -7.73 6.61 7.80
C VAL A 36 -9.08 6.02 8.22
N LEU A 37 -9.35 4.76 7.84
CA LEU A 37 -10.55 4.05 8.30
C LEU A 37 -10.53 3.83 9.82
N GLU A 38 -9.38 3.49 10.42
CA GLU A 38 -9.24 3.34 11.87
C GLU A 38 -9.58 4.64 12.63
N GLU A 39 -9.24 5.81 12.09
CA GLU A 39 -9.63 7.10 12.68
C GLU A 39 -11.17 7.28 12.74
N SER A 40 -11.93 6.65 11.83
CA SER A 40 -13.40 6.67 11.89
C SER A 40 -13.97 5.91 13.11
N LEU A 41 -13.17 5.04 13.73
CA LEU A 41 -13.52 4.26 14.91
C LEU A 41 -13.06 4.89 16.22
N HIS A 42 -12.13 5.83 16.16
CA HIS A 42 -11.46 6.31 17.36
C HIS A 42 -12.42 7.15 18.23
N LYS A 43 -12.79 6.61 19.40
CA LYS A 43 -13.81 7.21 20.29
C LYS A 43 -13.41 8.57 20.88
N VAL A 44 -12.13 8.95 20.78
CA VAL A 44 -11.66 10.29 21.14
C VAL A 44 -12.25 11.36 20.23
N HIS A 45 -12.63 11.00 19.00
CA HIS A 45 -13.16 11.92 18.01
C HIS A 45 -14.67 12.11 18.19
N PRO A 46 -15.17 13.36 18.06
CA PRO A 46 -16.61 13.61 17.95
C PRO A 46 -17.24 12.79 16.82
N LEU A 47 -18.53 12.45 16.96
CA LEU A 47 -19.25 11.61 15.99
C LEU A 47 -19.14 12.12 14.54
N LEU A 48 -19.24 13.44 14.34
CA LEU A 48 -19.12 14.03 13.00
C LEU A 48 -17.71 13.86 12.41
N SER A 49 -16.65 13.97 13.22
CA SER A 49 -15.27 13.75 12.77
C SER A 49 -15.06 12.30 12.34
N ARG A 50 -15.68 11.35 13.04
CA ARG A 50 -15.66 9.93 12.68
C ARG A 50 -16.34 9.67 11.33
N ALA A 51 -17.53 10.24 11.11
CA ALA A 51 -18.21 10.18 9.82
C ALA A 51 -17.39 10.85 8.69
N ARG A 52 -16.70 11.95 9.00
CA ARG A 52 -15.79 12.61 8.05
C ARG A 52 -14.61 11.71 7.67
N PHE A 53 -13.97 11.03 8.62
CA PHE A 53 -12.90 10.07 8.31
C PHE A 53 -13.38 8.92 7.43
N LEU A 54 -14.59 8.40 7.68
CA LEU A 54 -15.20 7.40 6.80
C LEU A 54 -15.38 7.93 5.37
N SER A 55 -15.90 9.15 5.22
CA SER A 55 -16.03 9.79 3.91
C SER A 55 -14.68 9.95 3.21
N ILE A 56 -13.65 10.39 3.95
CA ILE A 56 -12.29 10.55 3.42
C ILE A 56 -11.73 9.19 2.97
N PHE A 57 -11.94 8.12 3.74
CA PHE A 57 -11.53 6.77 3.37
C PHE A 57 -12.10 6.35 2.00
N TYR A 58 -13.40 6.56 1.77
CA TYR A 58 -14.05 6.23 0.50
C TYR A 58 -13.56 7.13 -0.65
N SER A 59 -13.46 8.45 -0.43
CA SER A 59 -12.96 9.37 -1.47
C SER A 59 -11.52 9.06 -1.89
N ASN A 60 -10.66 8.73 -0.93
CA ASN A 60 -9.30 8.29 -1.21
C ASN A 60 -9.31 6.99 -2.02
N LEU A 61 -10.17 6.03 -1.65
CA LEU A 61 -10.26 4.75 -2.33
C LEU A 61 -10.69 4.95 -3.79
N ASP A 62 -11.65 5.82 -4.07
CA ASP A 62 -12.05 6.18 -5.44
C ASP A 62 -10.88 6.74 -6.26
N GLU A 63 -10.11 7.67 -5.70
CA GLU A 63 -8.91 8.22 -6.35
C GLU A 63 -7.87 7.12 -6.65
N PHE A 64 -7.65 6.22 -5.70
CA PHE A 64 -6.78 5.08 -5.89
C PHE A 64 -7.22 4.18 -7.05
N PHE A 65 -8.52 3.94 -7.20
CA PHE A 65 -9.04 3.19 -8.34
C PHE A 65 -8.86 3.93 -9.67
N MET A 66 -9.18 5.22 -9.70
CA MET A 66 -9.10 6.04 -10.92
C MET A 66 -7.67 6.19 -11.43
N ILE A 67 -6.69 6.30 -10.54
CA ILE A 67 -5.30 6.55 -10.90
C ILE A 67 -4.47 5.26 -10.86
N ARG A 68 -4.36 4.63 -9.69
CA ARG A 68 -3.41 3.52 -9.46
C ARG A 68 -3.87 2.24 -10.13
N VAL A 69 -5.13 1.83 -9.91
CA VAL A 69 -5.65 0.58 -10.48
C VAL A 69 -5.78 0.69 -12.00
N ALA A 70 -6.16 1.86 -12.53
CA ALA A 70 -6.14 2.13 -13.96
C ALA A 70 -4.75 1.91 -14.56
N GLY A 71 -3.70 2.51 -13.98
CA GLY A 71 -2.32 2.35 -14.46
C GLY A 71 -1.82 0.91 -14.44
N ILE A 72 -2.14 0.14 -13.39
CA ILE A 72 -1.80 -1.29 -13.34
C ILE A 72 -2.55 -2.07 -14.44
N LYS A 73 -3.83 -1.77 -14.68
CA LYS A 73 -4.61 -2.40 -15.75
C LYS A 73 -4.06 -2.05 -17.13
N GLU A 74 -3.51 -0.86 -17.33
CA GLU A 74 -2.82 -0.49 -18.58
C GLU A 74 -1.54 -1.28 -18.78
N GLN A 75 -0.70 -1.42 -17.75
CA GLN A 75 0.49 -2.27 -17.78
C GLN A 75 0.12 -3.72 -18.15
N ILE A 76 -0.94 -4.26 -17.56
CA ILE A 76 -1.43 -5.61 -17.87
C ILE A 76 -1.89 -5.72 -19.33
N ARG A 77 -2.64 -4.72 -19.82
CA ARG A 77 -3.10 -4.66 -21.22
C ARG A 77 -1.94 -4.56 -22.21
N ALA A 78 -0.90 -3.82 -21.86
CA ALA A 78 0.35 -3.72 -22.63
C ALA A 78 1.24 -4.97 -22.51
N GLY A 79 0.84 -5.99 -21.75
CA GLY A 79 1.59 -7.24 -21.60
C GLY A 79 2.84 -7.12 -20.72
N VAL A 80 2.94 -6.08 -19.87
CA VAL A 80 4.08 -5.90 -18.96
C VAL A 80 4.11 -7.07 -17.96
N ARG A 81 5.26 -7.74 -17.91
CA ARG A 81 5.56 -8.85 -16.98
C ARG A 81 6.70 -8.56 -16.02
N GLN A 82 7.35 -7.41 -16.17
CA GLN A 82 8.43 -6.99 -15.28
C GLN A 82 7.94 -6.94 -13.84
N ARG A 83 8.75 -7.47 -12.92
CA ARG A 83 8.46 -7.44 -11.49
C ARG A 83 8.89 -6.10 -10.90
N GLY A 84 8.13 -5.59 -9.94
CA GLY A 84 8.53 -4.44 -9.12
C GLY A 84 9.69 -4.79 -8.18
N ALA A 85 10.18 -3.80 -7.43
CA ALA A 85 11.24 -4.00 -6.43
C ALA A 85 10.84 -5.01 -5.35
N ASP A 86 9.55 -5.11 -5.05
CA ASP A 86 8.93 -6.09 -4.15
C ASP A 86 8.76 -7.49 -4.76
N GLY A 87 9.20 -7.68 -6.02
CA GLY A 87 9.15 -8.95 -6.72
C GLY A 87 7.79 -9.32 -7.29
N LEU A 88 6.77 -8.46 -7.23
CA LEU A 88 5.44 -8.75 -7.78
C LEU A 88 5.31 -8.31 -9.23
N THR A 89 4.61 -9.12 -10.05
CA THR A 89 4.16 -8.71 -11.38
C THR A 89 2.90 -7.83 -11.28
N PRO A 90 2.56 -7.02 -12.31
CA PRO A 90 1.34 -6.20 -12.31
C PRO A 90 0.05 -6.99 -12.02
N ARG A 91 -0.06 -8.22 -12.55
CA ARG A 91 -1.21 -9.11 -12.28
C ARG A 91 -1.28 -9.55 -10.82
N GLN A 92 -0.14 -9.90 -10.23
CA GLN A 92 -0.06 -10.28 -8.82
C GLN A 92 -0.37 -9.09 -7.91
N THR A 93 0.13 -7.90 -8.24
CA THR A 93 -0.20 -6.66 -7.52
C THR A 93 -1.70 -6.39 -7.57
N LEU A 94 -2.32 -6.46 -8.76
CA LEU A 94 -3.77 -6.25 -8.91
C LEU A 94 -4.60 -7.26 -8.11
N GLN A 95 -4.17 -8.53 -8.08
CA GLN A 95 -4.83 -9.56 -7.28
C GLN A 95 -4.77 -9.21 -5.77
N ARG A 96 -3.58 -8.87 -5.25
CA ARG A 96 -3.42 -8.51 -3.83
C ARG A 96 -4.18 -7.23 -3.46
N ILE A 97 -4.21 -6.24 -4.35
CA ILE A 97 -5.05 -5.04 -4.18
C ILE A 97 -6.52 -5.45 -4.03
N ARG A 98 -7.03 -6.31 -4.92
CA ARG A 98 -8.43 -6.77 -4.86
C ARG A 98 -8.74 -7.48 -3.54
N GLU A 99 -7.85 -8.35 -3.07
CA GLU A 99 -8.01 -9.04 -1.79
C GLU A 99 -8.08 -8.03 -0.64
N ARG A 100 -7.11 -7.12 -0.56
CA ARG A 100 -7.03 -6.13 0.52
C ARG A 100 -8.18 -5.13 0.51
N VAL A 101 -8.61 -4.64 -0.65
CA VAL A 101 -9.76 -3.73 -0.75
C VAL A 101 -11.05 -4.40 -0.25
N ARG A 102 -11.26 -5.69 -0.55
CA ARG A 102 -12.44 -6.41 -0.05
C ARG A 102 -12.45 -6.50 1.48
N GLU A 103 -11.28 -6.73 2.09
CA GLU A 103 -11.16 -6.71 3.56
C GLU A 103 -11.49 -5.35 4.15
N LEU A 104 -10.96 -4.27 3.55
CA LEU A 104 -11.20 -2.90 4.02
C LEU A 104 -12.67 -2.50 3.88
N LEU A 105 -13.32 -2.84 2.77
CA LEU A 105 -14.76 -2.58 2.57
C LEU A 105 -15.62 -3.37 3.57
N ALA A 106 -15.36 -4.67 3.73
CA ALA A 106 -16.04 -5.48 4.73
C ALA A 106 -15.82 -4.94 6.16
N HIS A 107 -14.62 -4.40 6.44
CA HIS A 107 -14.37 -3.74 7.71
C HIS A 107 -15.22 -2.47 7.87
N ALA A 108 -15.29 -1.62 6.85
CA ALA A 108 -16.06 -0.37 6.87
C ALA A 108 -17.58 -0.63 7.04
N GLU A 109 -18.13 -1.59 6.29
CA GLU A 109 -19.54 -2.01 6.35
C GLU A 109 -19.95 -2.58 7.72
N ARG A 110 -19.02 -3.19 8.44
CA ARG A 110 -19.30 -3.69 9.81
C ARG A 110 -19.44 -2.57 10.83
N ILE A 111 -18.89 -1.40 10.54
CA ILE A 111 -18.81 -0.28 11.49
C ILE A 111 -19.99 0.68 11.33
N PHE A 112 -20.47 0.87 10.10
CA PHE A 112 -21.48 1.85 9.71
C PHE A 112 -22.56 1.20 8.85
#